data_AF-A0A9X0HXJ5-F1
#
_entry.id   AF-A0A9X0HXJ5-F1
#
_cell.length_a   1.000
_cell.length_b   1.000
_cell.length_c   1.000
_cell.angle_alpha   90.00
_cell.angle_beta   90.00
_cell.angle_gamma   90.00
#
_symmetry.space_group_name_H-M   'P 1'
#
loop_
_entity.id
_entity.type
_entity.pdbx_description
1 polymer ?
#
loop_
_entity_poly.entity_id
_entity_poly.type
_entity_poly.pdbx_seq_one_letter_code
_entity_poly.pdbx_strand_id
1 'polypeptide(L)'
;MLDEGYAAATSRRVAAKAGVKPALVHYYFPSMDDLFLAVLREGAEANLARQREAAAAEEPLHALWRLNSTHGARLFMEFMALANHRKAIRSEIAAYAERFGGVEENVVATAMKAHGADVEAFPPIVMSMIVTSLARIVLLERGLGITRGHAEAEAFIERYLDRFESQSL
;
A
#
# COMPACT_ATOMS: atom_id res chain seq x y z
N MET A 1 -8.69 -0.54 -15.63
CA MET A 1 -7.59 -0.92 -14.73
C MET A 1 -7.91 -2.20 -14.01
N LEU A 2 -8.78 -2.23 -13.00
CA LEU A 2 -9.08 -3.50 -12.31
C LEU A 2 -9.81 -4.53 -13.18
N ASP A 3 -10.67 -4.08 -14.11
CA ASP A 3 -11.46 -4.98 -14.96
C ASP A 3 -10.67 -5.52 -16.17
N GLU A 4 -9.85 -4.67 -16.80
CA GLU A 4 -9.26 -4.92 -18.13
C GLU A 4 -7.80 -4.45 -18.26
N GLY A 5 -7.14 -4.19 -17.14
CA GLY A 5 -5.79 -3.64 -17.09
C GLY A 5 -5.71 -2.15 -17.42
N TYR A 6 -4.51 -1.58 -17.31
CA TYR A 6 -4.24 -0.17 -17.61
C TYR A 6 -4.23 0.12 -19.11
N ALA A 7 -3.77 -0.83 -19.94
CA ALA A 7 -3.64 -0.62 -21.39
C ALA A 7 -5.01 -0.40 -22.06
N ALA A 8 -6.07 -0.99 -21.50
CA ALA A 8 -7.44 -0.80 -21.96
C ALA A 8 -8.06 0.53 -21.52
N ALA A 9 -7.48 1.25 -20.54
CA ALA A 9 -8.02 2.50 -20.05
C ALA A 9 -7.71 3.65 -21.03
N THR A 10 -8.68 3.98 -21.87
CA THR A 10 -8.62 5.11 -22.82
C THR A 10 -9.61 6.20 -22.41
N SER A 11 -9.37 7.45 -22.82
CA SER A 11 -10.25 8.57 -22.50
C SER A 11 -11.71 8.31 -22.88
N ARG A 12 -11.95 7.71 -24.05
CA ARG A 12 -13.29 7.29 -24.49
C ARG A 12 -13.96 6.30 -23.53
N ARG A 13 -13.22 5.30 -23.05
CA ARG A 13 -13.76 4.27 -22.16
C ARG A 13 -13.98 4.79 -20.74
N VAL A 14 -13.07 5.63 -20.26
CA VAL A 14 -13.23 6.36 -19.00
C VAL A 14 -14.49 7.23 -19.06
N ALA A 15 -14.65 8.00 -20.13
CA ALA A 15 -15.81 8.86 -20.33
C ALA A 15 -17.12 8.05 -20.36
N ALA A 16 -17.14 6.95 -21.12
CA ALA A 16 -18.29 6.05 -21.17
C ALA A 16 -18.64 5.47 -19.79
N LYS A 17 -17.65 5.02 -19.01
CA LYS A 17 -17.88 4.48 -17.66
C LYS A 17 -18.33 5.56 -16.67
N ALA A 18 -17.87 6.80 -16.84
CA ALA A 18 -18.25 7.94 -16.01
C ALA A 18 -19.54 8.66 -16.46
N GLY A 19 -20.16 8.23 -17.57
CA GLY A 19 -21.38 8.86 -18.09
C GLY A 19 -21.17 10.29 -18.64
N VAL A 20 -19.95 10.63 -19.07
CA VAL A 20 -19.59 11.97 -19.58
C VAL A 20 -19.15 11.93 -21.04
N LYS A 21 -19.08 13.10 -21.69
CA LYS A 21 -18.52 13.22 -23.04
C LYS A 21 -16.99 13.04 -23.00
N PRO A 22 -16.35 12.34 -23.96
CA PRO A 22 -14.88 12.19 -24.00
C PRO A 22 -14.10 13.52 -23.97
N ALA A 23 -14.66 14.58 -24.57
CA ALA A 23 -14.07 15.91 -24.53
C ALA A 23 -13.91 16.46 -23.10
N LEU A 24 -14.81 16.09 -22.17
CA LEU A 24 -14.74 16.52 -20.79
C LEU A 24 -13.57 15.84 -20.05
N VAL A 25 -13.24 14.59 -20.38
CA VAL A 25 -12.06 13.93 -19.81
C VAL A 25 -10.79 14.67 -20.23
N HIS A 26 -10.66 15.03 -21.51
CA HIS A 26 -9.51 15.79 -22.01
C HIS A 26 -9.45 17.23 -21.48
N TYR A 27 -10.60 17.81 -21.14
CA TYR A 27 -10.67 19.12 -20.51
C TYR A 27 -10.01 19.14 -19.12
N TYR A 28 -10.22 18.10 -18.32
CA TYR A 28 -9.60 17.98 -16.99
C TYR A 28 -8.21 17.32 -17.02
N PHE A 29 -7.99 16.41 -17.96
CA PHE A 29 -6.76 15.63 -18.07
C PHE A 29 -6.24 15.71 -19.52
N PRO A 30 -5.26 16.59 -19.80
CA PRO A 30 -4.74 16.78 -21.16
C PRO A 30 -4.26 15.47 -21.80
N SER A 31 -3.71 14.57 -21.00
CA SER A 31 -3.29 13.24 -21.40
C SER A 31 -3.81 12.12 -20.47
N MET A 32 -3.68 10.88 -20.92
CA MET A 32 -3.92 9.72 -20.05
C MET A 32 -2.90 9.63 -18.92
N ASP A 33 -1.67 10.13 -19.12
CA ASP A 33 -0.67 10.23 -18.05
C ASP A 33 -1.16 11.11 -16.91
N ASP A 34 -1.73 12.27 -17.24
CA ASP A 34 -2.26 13.21 -16.26
C ASP A 34 -3.41 12.58 -15.47
N LEU A 35 -4.28 11.84 -16.14
CA LEU A 35 -5.35 11.09 -15.48
C LEU A 35 -4.80 10.02 -14.54
N PHE A 36 -3.85 9.19 -15.00
CA PHE A 36 -3.27 8.14 -14.15
C PHE A 36 -2.52 8.74 -12.96
N LEU A 37 -1.80 9.83 -13.16
CA LEU A 37 -1.09 10.53 -12.09
C LEU A 37 -2.06 11.12 -11.07
N ALA A 38 -3.17 11.71 -11.52
CA ALA A 38 -4.20 12.22 -10.63
C ALA A 38 -4.83 11.10 -9.78
N VAL A 39 -5.19 9.97 -10.41
CA VAL A 39 -5.74 8.80 -9.69
C VAL A 39 -4.72 8.24 -8.70
N LEU A 40 -3.45 8.16 -9.07
CA LEU A 40 -2.40 7.69 -8.18
C LEU A 40 -2.24 8.62 -6.96
N ARG A 41 -2.20 9.94 -7.17
CA ARG A 41 -2.08 10.94 -6.10
C ARG A 41 -3.26 10.91 -5.15
N GLU A 42 -4.47 10.88 -5.68
CA GLU A 42 -5.68 10.81 -4.86
C GLU A 42 -5.73 9.52 -4.03
N GLY A 43 -5.39 8.39 -4.65
CA GLY A 43 -5.28 7.10 -3.95
C GLY A 43 -4.17 7.09 -2.90
N ALA A 44 -3.02 7.70 -3.20
CA ALA A 44 -1.89 7.82 -2.28
C ALA A 44 -2.25 8.67 -1.06
N GLU A 45 -2.85 9.84 -1.25
CA GLU A 45 -3.29 10.69 -0.13
C GLU A 45 -4.37 10.00 0.73
N ALA A 46 -5.33 9.32 0.11
CA ALA A 46 -6.33 8.55 0.84
C ALA A 46 -5.71 7.39 1.64
N ASN A 47 -4.70 6.71 1.09
CA ASN A 47 -3.96 5.67 1.82
C ASN A 47 -3.12 6.25 2.96
N LEU A 48 -2.43 7.37 2.75
CA LEU A 48 -1.65 8.04 3.79
C LEU A 48 -2.55 8.55 4.93
N ALA A 49 -3.75 9.02 4.62
CA ALA A 49 -4.74 9.38 5.64
C ALA A 49 -5.12 8.16 6.49
N ARG A 50 -5.51 7.04 5.88
CA ARG A 50 -5.79 5.79 6.59
C ARG A 50 -4.60 5.27 7.38
N GLN A 51 -3.39 5.43 6.87
CA GLN A 51 -2.17 5.03 7.57
C GLN A 51 -1.96 5.84 8.84
N ARG A 52 -2.17 7.15 8.79
CA ARG A 52 -2.07 8.01 9.98
C ARG A 52 -3.12 7.65 11.02
N GLU A 53 -4.35 7.35 10.59
CA GLU A 53 -5.41 6.86 11.48
C GLU A 53 -5.02 5.53 12.14
N ALA A 54 -4.51 4.58 11.35
CA ALA A 54 -4.04 3.28 11.85
C ALA A 54 -2.86 3.43 12.83
N ALA A 55 -1.89 4.30 12.52
CA ALA A 55 -0.74 4.55 13.39
C ALA A 55 -1.12 5.25 14.72
N ALA A 56 -2.29 5.88 14.78
CA ALA A 56 -2.83 6.51 15.98
C ALA A 56 -3.83 5.63 16.75
N ALA A 57 -4.07 4.40 16.29
CA ALA A 57 -4.94 3.45 16.98
C ALA A 57 -4.31 2.95 18.30
N GLU A 58 -5.14 2.34 19.16
CA GLU A 58 -4.69 1.70 20.40
C GLU A 58 -3.71 0.53 20.12
N GLU A 59 -3.95 -0.18 19.02
CA GLU A 59 -3.15 -1.30 18.51
C GLU A 59 -2.57 -0.93 17.11
N PRO A 60 -1.55 -0.06 17.04
CA PRO A 60 -1.11 0.55 15.79
C PRO A 60 -0.40 -0.42 14.82
N LEU A 61 0.38 -1.39 15.32
CA LEU A 61 0.98 -2.47 14.52
C LEU A 61 -0.09 -3.35 13.90
N HIS A 62 -1.11 -3.78 14.67
CA HIS A 62 -2.23 -4.55 14.12
C HIS A 62 -3.05 -3.73 13.10
N ALA A 63 -3.29 -2.45 13.39
CA ALA A 63 -4.02 -1.57 12.48
C ALA A 63 -3.27 -1.39 11.14
N LEU A 64 -1.94 -1.19 11.18
CA LEU A 64 -1.09 -1.11 9.99
C LEU A 64 -1.02 -2.43 9.23
N TRP A 65 -0.94 -3.57 9.93
CA TRP A 65 -0.97 -4.88 9.32
C TRP A 65 -2.27 -5.11 8.53
N ARG A 66 -3.42 -4.84 9.15
CA ARG A 66 -4.74 -4.92 8.49
C ARG A 66 -4.84 -3.97 7.30
N LEU A 67 -4.32 -2.75 7.43
CA LEU A 67 -4.33 -1.78 6.33
C LEU A 67 -3.56 -2.32 5.11
N ASN A 68 -2.41 -2.95 5.33
CA ASN A 68 -1.60 -3.51 4.24
C ASN A 68 -2.15 -4.83 3.68
N SER A 69 -2.96 -5.57 4.45
CA SER A 69 -3.46 -6.91 4.06
C SER A 69 -4.88 -6.92 3.46
N THR A 70 -5.60 -5.78 3.45
CA THR A 70 -7.02 -5.76 3.08
C THR A 70 -7.29 -5.46 1.60
N HIS A 71 -6.79 -4.34 1.04
CA HIS A 71 -7.17 -3.92 -0.32
C HIS A 71 -6.06 -3.17 -1.06
N GLY A 72 -6.21 -3.04 -2.38
CA GLY A 72 -5.41 -2.13 -3.21
C GLY A 72 -4.23 -2.75 -3.95
N ALA A 73 -3.80 -3.97 -3.60
CA ALA A 73 -2.64 -4.61 -4.21
C ALA A 73 -2.78 -4.80 -5.74
N ARG A 74 -3.99 -5.15 -6.24
CA ARG A 74 -4.25 -5.24 -7.69
C ARG A 74 -4.11 -3.90 -8.42
N LEU A 75 -4.66 -2.83 -7.85
CA LEU A 75 -4.53 -1.50 -8.45
C LEU A 75 -3.08 -1.02 -8.40
N PHE A 76 -2.38 -1.30 -7.30
CA PHE A 76 -0.97 -0.99 -7.16
C PHE A 76 -0.12 -1.73 -8.20
N MET A 77 -0.40 -2.99 -8.51
CA MET A 77 0.28 -3.72 -9.60
C MET A 77 0.08 -3.05 -10.97
N GLU A 78 -1.14 -2.60 -11.28
CA GLU A 78 -1.40 -1.86 -12.53
C GLU A 78 -0.54 -0.59 -12.61
N PHE A 79 -0.38 0.13 -11.49
CA PHE A 79 0.49 1.30 -11.42
C PHE A 79 1.98 0.95 -11.51
N MET A 80 2.43 -0.15 -10.91
CA MET A 80 3.79 -0.65 -11.06
C MET A 80 4.10 -1.02 -12.52
N ALA A 81 3.15 -1.67 -13.20
CA ALA A 81 3.26 -1.97 -14.63
C ALA A 81 3.33 -0.69 -15.47
N LEU A 82 2.50 0.31 -15.18
CA LEU A 82 2.58 1.64 -15.81
C LEU A 82 3.94 2.32 -15.58
N ALA A 83 4.49 2.24 -14.37
CA ALA A 83 5.76 2.87 -14.00
C ALA A 83 6.98 2.32 -14.76
N ASN A 84 6.89 1.10 -15.32
CA ASN A 84 7.92 0.55 -16.20
C ASN A 84 8.17 1.41 -17.43
N HIS A 85 7.13 2.09 -17.92
CA HIS A 85 7.21 2.88 -19.14
C HIS A 85 6.96 4.39 -18.92
N ARG A 86 6.54 4.81 -17.71
CA ARG A 86 6.17 6.19 -17.40
C ARG A 86 6.95 6.74 -16.22
N LYS A 87 7.90 7.65 -16.47
CA LYS A 87 8.81 8.23 -15.45
C LYS A 87 8.06 9.00 -14.37
N ALA A 88 7.06 9.81 -14.73
CA ALA A 88 6.29 10.59 -13.76
C ALA A 88 5.55 9.70 -12.74
N ILE A 89 4.94 8.61 -13.22
CA ILE A 89 4.28 7.60 -12.37
C ILE A 89 5.30 6.92 -11.45
N ARG A 90 6.47 6.54 -11.98
CA ARG A 90 7.56 5.96 -11.17
C ARG A 90 7.99 6.88 -10.02
N SER A 91 8.20 8.17 -10.31
CA SER A 91 8.59 9.16 -9.30
C SER A 91 7.51 9.33 -8.23
N GLU A 92 6.24 9.35 -8.62
CA GLU A 92 5.12 9.45 -7.69
C GLU A 92 5.01 8.22 -6.78
N ILE A 93 5.18 7.01 -7.32
CA ILE A 93 5.22 5.78 -6.53
C ILE A 93 6.37 5.80 -5.53
N ALA A 94 7.57 6.24 -5.93
CA ALA A 94 8.72 6.33 -5.04
C ALA A 94 8.47 7.31 -3.89
N ALA A 95 7.96 8.51 -4.20
CA ALA A 95 7.62 9.51 -3.19
C ALA A 95 6.54 9.02 -2.22
N TYR A 96 5.53 8.30 -2.71
CA TYR A 96 4.53 7.66 -1.85
C TYR A 96 5.14 6.59 -0.95
N ALA A 97 6.01 5.71 -1.51
CA ALA A 97 6.65 4.64 -0.76
C ALA A 97 7.53 5.16 0.38
N GLU A 98 8.29 6.24 0.15
CA GLU A 98 9.10 6.89 1.18
C GLU A 98 8.23 7.45 2.32
N ARG A 99 7.16 8.19 1.97
CA ARG A 99 6.23 8.78 2.96
C ARG A 99 5.52 7.70 3.78
N PHE A 100 5.05 6.64 3.12
CA PHE A 100 4.37 5.55 3.78
C PHE A 100 5.34 4.76 4.68
N GLY A 101 6.51 4.38 4.16
CA GLY A 101 7.50 3.60 4.89
C GLY A 101 8.01 4.30 6.16
N GLY A 102 8.21 5.63 6.11
CA GLY A 102 8.66 6.39 7.28
C GLY A 102 7.68 6.34 8.47
N VAL A 103 6.37 6.26 8.22
CA VAL A 103 5.38 6.10 9.29
C VAL A 103 5.44 4.69 9.89
N GLU A 104 5.54 3.65 9.06
CA GLU A 104 5.61 2.26 9.54
C GLU A 104 6.89 2.00 10.33
N GLU A 105 8.02 2.51 9.84
CA GLU A 105 9.30 2.45 10.53
C GLU A 105 9.21 3.08 11.93
N ASN A 106 8.60 4.26 12.05
CA ASN A 106 8.47 4.94 13.34
C ASN A 106 7.61 4.15 14.34
N VAL A 107 6.50 3.57 13.89
CA VAL A 107 5.64 2.74 14.75
C VAL A 107 6.39 1.48 15.20
N VAL A 108 7.05 0.78 14.27
CA VAL A 108 7.86 -0.41 14.58
C VAL A 108 9.01 -0.07 15.52
N ALA A 109 9.74 1.02 15.28
CA ALA A 109 10.85 1.45 16.13
C ALA A 109 10.39 1.75 17.56
N THR A 110 9.23 2.38 17.71
CA THR A 110 8.64 2.70 19.02
C THR A 110 8.29 1.43 19.78
N ALA A 111 7.61 0.49 19.14
CA ALA A 111 7.23 -0.79 19.74
C ALA A 111 8.47 -1.62 20.12
N MET A 112 9.46 -1.72 19.22
CA MET A 112 10.71 -2.43 19.47
C MET A 112 11.46 -1.87 20.67
N LYS A 113 11.54 -0.54 20.78
CA LYS A 113 12.18 0.13 21.92
C LYS A 113 11.44 -0.10 23.23
N ALA A 114 10.10 -0.04 23.23
CA ALA A 114 9.28 -0.28 24.41
C ALA A 114 9.47 -1.70 24.98
N HIS A 115 9.77 -2.67 24.12
CA HIS A 115 9.98 -4.08 24.48
C HIS A 115 11.45 -4.49 24.58
N GLY A 116 12.39 -3.53 24.54
CA GLY A 116 13.82 -3.80 24.70
C GLY A 116 14.44 -4.66 23.60
N ALA A 117 13.92 -4.60 22.38
CA ALA A 117 14.49 -5.33 21.24
C ALA A 117 15.85 -4.74 20.82
N ASP A 118 16.75 -5.61 20.38
CA ASP A 118 18.05 -5.23 19.83
C ASP A 118 17.86 -4.63 18.43
N VAL A 119 17.87 -3.29 18.34
CA VAL A 119 17.68 -2.55 17.08
C VAL A 119 18.87 -2.64 16.13
N GLU A 120 20.05 -3.08 16.61
CA GLU A 120 21.21 -3.32 15.74
C GLU A 120 21.08 -4.68 15.05
N ALA A 121 20.67 -5.70 15.79
CA ALA A 121 20.39 -7.03 15.23
C ALA A 121 19.11 -7.04 14.37
N PHE A 122 18.12 -6.23 14.74
CA PHE A 122 16.83 -6.11 14.08
C PHE A 122 16.50 -4.64 13.75
N PRO A 123 17.07 -4.07 12.68
CA PRO A 123 16.81 -2.67 12.33
C PRO A 123 15.32 -2.42 12.07
N PRO A 124 14.69 -1.39 12.68
CA PRO A 124 13.25 -1.14 12.53
C PRO A 124 12.79 -0.97 11.08
N ILE A 125 13.60 -0.33 10.24
CA ILE A 125 13.34 -0.19 8.80
C ILE A 125 13.28 -1.55 8.09
N VAL A 126 14.13 -2.49 8.47
CA VAL A 126 14.13 -3.85 7.89
C VAL A 126 12.91 -4.61 8.37
N MET A 127 12.58 -4.51 9.66
CA MET A 127 11.42 -5.18 10.23
C MET A 127 10.10 -4.66 9.66
N SER A 128 9.94 -3.34 9.51
CA SER A 128 8.77 -2.75 8.87
C SER A 128 8.66 -3.21 7.41
N MET A 129 9.77 -3.19 6.66
CA MET A 129 9.79 -3.68 5.29
C MET A 129 9.36 -5.16 5.17
N ILE A 130 9.82 -6.03 6.08
CA ILE A 130 9.44 -7.45 6.09
C ILE A 130 7.93 -7.60 6.30
N VAL A 131 7.38 -6.97 7.35
CA VAL A 131 5.96 -7.05 7.70
C VAL A 131 5.09 -6.51 6.56
N THR A 132 5.41 -5.33 6.04
CA THR A 132 4.68 -4.70 4.94
C THR A 132 4.75 -5.51 3.65
N SER A 133 5.93 -6.05 3.33
CA SER A 133 6.10 -6.90 2.13
C SER A 133 5.32 -8.20 2.24
N LEU A 134 5.31 -8.82 3.42
CA LEU A 134 4.57 -10.05 3.67
C LEU A 134 3.05 -9.84 3.58
N ALA A 135 2.53 -8.76 4.17
CA ALA A 135 1.11 -8.40 4.05
C ALA A 135 0.68 -8.24 2.58
N ARG A 136 1.51 -7.54 1.79
CA ARG A 136 1.23 -7.27 0.39
C ARG A 136 1.32 -8.53 -0.47
N ILE A 137 2.35 -9.35 -0.30
CA ILE A 137 2.52 -10.54 -1.13
C ILE A 137 1.42 -11.57 -0.86
N VAL A 138 1.00 -11.76 0.40
CA VAL A 138 -0.13 -12.63 0.75
C VAL A 138 -1.41 -12.17 0.04
N LEU A 139 -1.70 -10.86 0.05
CA LEU A 139 -2.87 -10.30 -0.63
C LEU A 139 -2.80 -10.49 -2.17
N LEU A 140 -1.62 -10.35 -2.76
CA LEU A 140 -1.39 -10.58 -4.19
C LEU A 140 -1.60 -12.05 -4.57
N GLU A 141 -0.97 -12.95 -3.83
CA GLU A 141 -1.03 -14.39 -4.06
C GLU A 141 -2.47 -14.92 -3.92
N ARG A 142 -3.23 -14.42 -2.94
CA ARG A 142 -4.67 -14.74 -2.80
C ARG A 142 -5.47 -14.39 -4.06
N GLY A 143 -5.17 -13.25 -4.68
CA GLY A 143 -5.78 -12.83 -5.94
C GLY A 143 -5.49 -13.77 -7.11
N LEU A 144 -4.43 -14.57 -7.03
CA LEU A 144 -4.02 -15.57 -8.02
C LEU A 144 -4.45 -17.00 -7.64
N GLY A 145 -5.14 -17.18 -6.50
CA GLY A 145 -5.51 -18.49 -5.97
C GLY A 145 -4.34 -19.26 -5.33
N ILE A 146 -3.21 -18.60 -5.09
CA ILE A 146 -2.10 -19.16 -4.33
C ILE A 146 -2.43 -18.99 -2.84
N THR A 147 -2.31 -20.06 -2.05
CA THR A 147 -2.70 -20.06 -0.63
C THR A 147 -1.66 -20.68 0.31
N ARG A 148 -0.58 -21.24 -0.25
CA ARG A 148 0.42 -21.98 0.52
C ARG A 148 1.14 -21.06 1.51
N GLY A 149 1.14 -21.42 2.79
CA GLY A 149 1.90 -20.72 3.83
C GLY A 149 1.26 -19.42 4.33
N HIS A 150 0.11 -19.01 3.78
CA HIS A 150 -0.52 -17.74 4.14
C HIS A 150 -1.04 -17.75 5.57
N ALA A 151 -1.74 -18.81 5.97
CA ALA A 151 -2.29 -18.92 7.31
C ALA A 151 -1.17 -18.98 8.36
N GLU A 152 -0.07 -19.68 8.04
CA GLU A 152 1.11 -19.77 8.90
C GLU A 152 1.83 -18.44 9.02
N ALA A 153 1.98 -17.71 7.91
CA ALA A 153 2.58 -16.38 7.87
C ALA A 153 1.76 -15.36 8.67
N GLU A 154 0.45 -15.31 8.46
CA GLU A 154 -0.46 -14.44 9.21
C GLU A 154 -0.41 -14.78 10.70
N ALA A 155 -0.59 -16.04 11.08
CA ALA A 155 -0.54 -16.45 12.47
C ALA A 155 0.82 -16.17 13.11
N PHE A 156 1.93 -16.27 12.35
CA PHE A 156 3.25 -15.89 12.83
C PHE A 156 3.31 -14.40 13.13
N ILE A 157 2.89 -13.54 12.19
CA ILE A 157 2.92 -12.09 12.39
C ILE A 157 2.04 -11.68 13.57
N GLU A 158 0.78 -12.11 13.61
CA GLU A 158 -0.19 -11.75 14.67
C GLU A 158 0.40 -12.02 16.07
N ARG A 159 1.02 -13.19 16.29
CA ARG A 159 1.69 -13.51 17.58
C ARG A 159 2.79 -12.53 17.97
N TYR A 160 3.52 -11.98 17.01
CA TYR A 160 4.56 -10.99 17.30
C TYR A 160 3.96 -9.60 17.50
N LEU A 161 2.92 -9.23 16.75
CA LEU A 161 2.21 -7.96 16.99
C LEU A 161 1.62 -7.95 18.40
N ASP A 162 0.94 -9.02 18.82
CA ASP A 162 0.45 -9.21 20.20
C ASP A 162 1.55 -8.98 21.24
N ARG A 163 2.73 -9.53 21.01
CA ARG A 163 3.88 -9.40 21.92
C ARG A 163 4.42 -7.97 21.99
N PHE A 164 4.36 -7.23 20.90
CA PHE A 164 4.90 -5.86 20.80
C PHE A 164 3.87 -4.77 21.11
N GLU A 165 2.61 -5.12 21.30
CA GLU A 165 1.54 -4.20 21.70
C GLU A 165 0.95 -4.49 23.08
N SER A 166 1.08 -5.72 23.58
CA SER A 166 0.74 -6.02 24.97
C SER A 166 1.59 -5.15 25.90
N GLN A 167 0.93 -4.36 26.74
CA GLN A 167 1.63 -3.52 27.71
C GLN A 167 2.55 -4.40 28.55
N SER A 168 3.85 -4.10 28.52
CA SER A 168 4.80 -4.69 29.46
C SER A 168 4.40 -4.20 30.85
N LEU A 169 3.72 -5.07 31.61
CA LEU A 169 3.49 -4.92 33.05
C LEU A 169 4.83 -4.96 33.80
#